data_AF-A0A7C7WMG8-F1
#
_entry.id   AF-A0A7C7WMG8-F1
#
_cell.length_a   1.000
_cell.length_b   1.000
_cell.length_c   1.000
_cell.angle_alpha   90.00
_cell.angle_beta   90.00
_cell.angle_gamma   90.00
#
_symmetry.space_group_name_H-M   'P 1'
#
loop_
_entity.id
_entity.type
_entity.pdbx_description
1 polymer ?
#
loop_
_entity_poly.entity_id
_entity_poly.type
_entity_poly.pdbx_seq_one_letter_code
_entity_poly.pdbx_strand_id
1 'polypeptide(L)'
;MAPEQARGKPVDKRADIWAFGAVLFEMLSGTQPFPGEDTSHTLARVIERDPDWDALPDTLPVTVDVYLRQCLQKAPQDRVRDIGDMRLALAGAFETGMAAAAGPNANSPPPSLWRRGVPWVAAVAVALGAAGATNLGLVDDLRGIGEACHTRNVWFHVDGAYGGAALAAPSALRAAWEHRHST
;
A
#
# COMPACT_ATOMS: atom_id res chain seq x y z
N MET A 1 8.38 -2.59 -3.15
CA MET A 1 8.63 -3.07 -4.54
C MET A 1 8.58 -4.59 -4.56
N ALA A 2 8.02 -5.21 -5.60
CA ALA A 2 7.99 -6.66 -5.76
C ALA A 2 9.33 -7.23 -6.29
N PRO A 3 9.69 -8.50 -6.02
CA PRO A 3 10.97 -9.10 -6.44
C PRO A 3 11.19 -9.09 -7.95
N GLU A 4 10.14 -9.29 -8.74
CA GLU A 4 10.17 -9.21 -10.20
C GLU A 4 10.47 -7.80 -10.70
N GLN A 5 9.93 -6.76 -10.03
CA GLN A 5 10.24 -5.36 -10.34
C GLN A 5 11.70 -5.05 -10.00
N ALA A 6 12.18 -5.49 -8.83
CA ALA A 6 13.57 -5.31 -8.41
C ALA A 6 14.57 -6.01 -9.35
N ARG A 7 14.15 -7.12 -9.98
CA ARG A 7 14.93 -7.86 -10.98
C ARG A 7 14.77 -7.33 -12.42
N GLY A 8 13.94 -6.32 -12.66
CA GLY A 8 13.62 -5.82 -14.00
C GLY A 8 12.91 -6.84 -14.90
N LYS A 9 12.15 -7.78 -14.32
CA LYS A 9 11.34 -8.77 -15.04
C LYS A 9 9.96 -8.20 -15.40
N PRO A 10 9.23 -8.81 -16.35
CA PRO A 10 7.85 -8.44 -16.63
C PRO A 10 6.99 -8.44 -15.36
N VAL A 11 6.18 -7.40 -15.21
CA VAL A 11 5.35 -7.15 -14.03
C VAL A 11 3.89 -7.34 -14.43
N ASP A 12 3.15 -8.09 -13.63
CA ASP A 12 1.70 -8.23 -13.76
C ASP A 12 0.99 -7.74 -12.49
N LYS A 13 -0.34 -7.89 -12.45
CA LYS A 13 -1.18 -7.48 -11.30
C LYS A 13 -0.79 -8.13 -9.97
N ARG A 14 -0.01 -9.21 -9.96
CA ARG A 14 0.42 -9.88 -8.72
C ARG A 14 1.51 -9.09 -7.98
N ALA A 15 2.09 -8.07 -8.61
CA ALA A 15 2.95 -7.11 -7.93
C ALA A 15 2.16 -6.29 -6.89
N ASP A 16 0.89 -5.98 -7.17
CA ASP A 16 0.02 -5.28 -6.21
C ASP A 16 -0.33 -6.17 -5.00
N ILE A 17 -0.48 -7.48 -5.23
CA ILE A 17 -0.68 -8.47 -4.15
C ILE A 17 0.53 -8.51 -3.21
N TRP A 18 1.73 -8.46 -3.77
CA TRP A 18 2.95 -8.35 -2.98
C TRP A 18 2.99 -7.04 -2.17
N ALA A 19 2.72 -5.92 -2.82
CA ALA A 19 2.72 -4.60 -2.17
C ALA A 19 1.72 -4.54 -1.02
N PHE A 20 0.52 -5.08 -1.23
CA PHE A 20 -0.49 -5.24 -0.18
C PHE A 20 0.04 -6.07 1.00
N GLY A 21 0.63 -7.24 0.72
CA GLY A 21 1.20 -8.09 1.77
C GLY A 21 2.29 -7.37 2.57
N ALA A 22 3.14 -6.59 1.92
CA ALA A 22 4.22 -5.85 2.58
C ALA A 22 3.68 -4.77 3.53
N VAL A 23 2.67 -4.01 3.10
CA VAL A 23 2.01 -3.00 3.94
C VAL A 23 1.24 -3.66 5.08
N LEU A 24 0.53 -4.75 4.81
CA LEU A 24 -0.19 -5.48 5.87
C LEU A 24 0.76 -6.05 6.92
N PHE A 25 1.89 -6.62 6.52
CA PHE A 25 2.92 -7.06 7.46
C PHE A 25 3.35 -5.90 8.36
N GLU A 26 3.72 -4.75 7.78
CA GLU A 26 4.18 -3.59 8.55
C GLU A 26 3.11 -3.02 9.48
N MET A 27 1.84 -3.03 9.07
CA MET A 27 0.73 -2.62 9.93
C MET A 27 0.53 -3.57 11.12
N LEU A 28 0.77 -4.88 10.94
CA LEU A 28 0.58 -5.89 11.99
C LEU A 28 1.78 -6.00 12.93
N SER A 29 3.01 -5.89 12.41
CA SER A 29 4.25 -6.01 13.18
C SER A 29 4.80 -4.68 13.69
N GLY A 30 4.37 -3.56 13.10
CA GLY A 30 4.97 -2.23 13.34
C GLY A 30 6.37 -2.05 12.75
N THR A 31 6.86 -3.02 11.95
CA THR A 31 8.21 -2.99 11.36
C THR A 31 8.18 -3.32 9.88
N GLN A 32 9.10 -2.74 9.11
CA GLN A 32 9.19 -3.03 7.68
C GLN A 32 9.55 -4.50 7.42
N PRO A 33 8.93 -5.18 6.44
CA PRO A 33 9.23 -6.58 6.13
C PRO A 33 10.62 -6.80 5.55
N PHE A 34 11.21 -5.79 4.89
CA PHE A 34 12.53 -5.89 4.25
C PHE A 34 13.34 -4.61 4.51
N PRO A 35 13.80 -4.37 5.75
CA PRO A 35 14.50 -3.13 6.09
C PRO A 35 15.88 -3.11 5.43
N GLY A 36 16.31 -2.00 4.82
CA GLY A 36 17.64 -1.85 4.24
C GLY A 36 18.25 -0.49 4.58
N GLU A 37 19.58 -0.42 4.68
CA GLU A 37 20.29 0.84 4.99
C GLU A 37 20.17 1.87 3.85
N ASP A 38 20.00 1.37 2.62
CA ASP A 38 19.75 2.16 1.42
C ASP A 38 18.83 1.40 0.45
N THR A 39 18.53 2.04 -0.69
CA THR A 39 17.67 1.49 -1.74
C THR A 39 18.21 0.17 -2.30
N SER A 40 19.53 0.06 -2.53
CA SER A 40 20.15 -1.12 -3.11
C SER A 40 20.08 -2.31 -2.14
N HIS A 41 20.35 -2.07 -0.86
CA HIS A 41 20.18 -3.08 0.20
C HIS A 41 18.73 -3.52 0.34
N THR A 42 17.78 -2.60 0.25
CA THR A 42 16.35 -2.93 0.31
C THR A 42 15.95 -3.83 -0.86
N LEU A 43 16.39 -3.51 -2.09
CA LEU A 43 16.10 -4.32 -3.28
C LEU A 43 16.71 -5.71 -3.18
N ALA A 44 17.96 -5.83 -2.71
CA ALA A 44 18.60 -7.12 -2.47
C ALA A 44 17.80 -7.97 -1.46
N ARG A 45 17.38 -7.38 -0.34
CA ARG A 45 16.57 -8.08 0.67
C ARG A 45 15.20 -8.49 0.14
N VAL A 46 14.53 -7.63 -0.62
CA VAL A 46 13.28 -7.99 -1.31
C VAL A 46 13.47 -9.19 -2.23
N ILE A 47 14.65 -9.36 -2.84
CA ILE A 47 14.94 -10.48 -3.74
C ILE A 47 15.32 -11.77 -2.98
N GLU A 48 16.06 -11.66 -1.88
CA GLU A 48 16.81 -12.78 -1.30
C GLU A 48 16.31 -13.25 0.08
N ARG A 49 15.67 -12.37 0.86
CA ARG A 49 15.33 -12.62 2.26
C ARG A 49 13.84 -12.69 2.45
N ASP A 50 13.39 -13.51 3.39
CA ASP A 50 12.00 -13.50 3.84
C ASP A 50 11.81 -12.47 4.97
N PRO A 51 10.57 -11.98 5.18
CA PRO A 51 10.24 -11.16 6.35
C PRO A 51 10.51 -11.90 7.65
N ASP A 52 10.74 -11.15 8.72
CA ASP A 52 10.77 -11.72 10.06
C ASP A 52 9.36 -12.09 10.52
N TRP A 53 9.00 -13.35 10.34
CA TRP A 53 7.67 -13.83 10.69
C TRP A 53 7.39 -13.83 12.20
N ASP A 54 8.43 -13.82 13.03
CA ASP A 54 8.30 -13.77 14.49
C ASP A 54 7.95 -12.36 14.99
N ALA A 55 8.04 -11.34 14.12
CA ALA A 55 7.60 -9.98 14.42
C ALA A 55 6.07 -9.82 14.39
N LEU A 56 5.33 -10.83 13.93
CA LEU A 56 3.86 -10.80 13.92
C LEU A 56 3.30 -11.17 15.31
N PRO A 57 2.14 -10.61 15.71
CA PRO A 57 1.50 -10.98 16.98
C PRO A 57 1.08 -12.45 17.02
N ASP A 58 1.33 -13.14 18.14
CA ASP A 58 0.86 -14.52 18.37
C ASP A 58 -0.67 -14.66 18.36
N THR A 59 -1.38 -13.55 18.54
CA THR A 59 -2.85 -13.47 18.50
C THR A 59 -3.41 -13.40 17.08
N LEU A 60 -2.56 -13.34 16.06
CA LEU A 60 -2.98 -13.24 14.67
C LEU A 60 -3.79 -14.49 14.25
N PRO A 61 -5.01 -14.33 13.71
CA PRO A 61 -5.77 -15.47 13.25
C PRO A 61 -5.02 -16.24 12.16
N VAL A 62 -4.96 -17.57 12.29
CA VAL A 62 -4.20 -18.48 11.40
C VAL A 62 -4.50 -18.22 9.92
N THR A 63 -5.75 -17.94 9.59
CA THR A 63 -6.14 -17.63 8.21
C THR A 63 -5.41 -16.39 7.68
N VAL A 64 -5.30 -15.33 8.47
CA VAL A 64 -4.58 -14.10 8.07
C VAL A 64 -3.09 -14.38 7.90
N ASP A 65 -2.47 -15.14 8.81
CA ASP A 65 -1.06 -15.55 8.69
C ASP A 65 -0.79 -16.32 7.38
N VAL A 66 -1.61 -17.34 7.08
CA VAL A 66 -1.47 -18.14 5.85
C VAL A 66 -1.55 -17.28 4.60
N TYR A 67 -2.58 -16.43 4.49
CA TYR A 67 -2.74 -15.60 3.31
C TYR A 67 -1.66 -14.51 3.21
N LEU A 68 -1.21 -13.94 4.33
CA LEU A 68 -0.10 -12.98 4.35
C LEU A 68 1.19 -13.61 3.82
N ARG A 69 1.52 -14.83 4.27
CA ARG A 69 2.69 -15.60 3.76
C ARG A 69 2.57 -15.93 2.28
N GLN A 70 1.36 -16.19 1.79
CA GLN A 70 1.13 -16.40 0.36
C GLN A 70 1.30 -15.10 -0.45
N CYS A 71 0.83 -13.95 0.05
CA CYS A 71 1.06 -12.65 -0.61
C CYS A 71 2.55 -12.34 -0.80
N LEU A 72 3.38 -12.72 0.18
CA LEU A 72 4.83 -12.46 0.20
C LEU A 72 5.68 -13.61 -0.38
N GLN A 73 5.10 -14.46 -1.25
CA GLN A 73 5.88 -15.41 -2.04
C GLN A 73 6.71 -14.71 -3.12
N LYS A 74 8.00 -15.07 -3.23
CA LYS A 74 8.92 -14.44 -4.18
C LYS A 74 8.52 -14.66 -5.63
N ALA A 75 8.08 -15.88 -5.93
CA ALA A 75 7.57 -16.25 -7.24
C ALA A 75 6.10 -15.78 -7.39
N PRO A 76 5.78 -14.96 -8.39
CA PRO A 76 4.42 -14.42 -8.55
C PRO A 76 3.35 -15.51 -8.65
N GLN A 77 3.63 -16.63 -9.32
CA GLN A 77 2.67 -17.72 -9.49
C GLN A 77 2.25 -18.40 -8.17
N ASP A 78 3.10 -18.34 -7.15
CA ASP A 78 2.85 -18.95 -5.83
C ASP A 78 2.08 -18.01 -4.90
N ARG A 79 1.86 -16.75 -5.34
CA ARG A 79 1.01 -15.80 -4.63
C ARG A 79 -0.46 -16.14 -4.78
N VAL A 80 -1.26 -15.62 -3.85
CA VAL A 80 -2.73 -15.65 -3.94
C VAL A 80 -3.17 -15.16 -5.32
N ARG A 81 -4.15 -15.83 -5.90
CA ARG A 81 -4.59 -15.55 -7.27
C ARG A 81 -5.43 -14.28 -7.35
N ASP A 82 -6.22 -14.04 -6.30
CA ASP A 82 -7.12 -12.91 -6.19
C ASP A 82 -7.05 -12.28 -4.79
N ILE A 83 -7.00 -10.95 -4.73
CA ILE A 83 -6.98 -10.22 -3.46
C ILE A 83 -8.32 -10.32 -2.72
N GLY A 84 -9.40 -10.65 -3.42
CA GLY A 84 -10.71 -10.94 -2.86
C GLY A 84 -10.70 -12.08 -1.85
N ASP A 85 -9.85 -13.09 -2.06
CA ASP A 85 -9.67 -14.20 -1.10
C ASP A 85 -9.11 -13.68 0.24
N MET A 86 -8.17 -12.73 0.16
CA MET A 86 -7.59 -12.08 1.35
C MET A 86 -8.61 -11.17 2.05
N ARG A 87 -9.46 -10.47 1.30
CA ARG A 87 -10.56 -9.67 1.88
C ARG A 87 -11.51 -10.54 2.70
N LEU A 88 -11.86 -11.72 2.19
CA LEU A 88 -12.73 -12.67 2.89
C LEU A 88 -12.06 -13.23 4.15
N ALA A 89 -10.76 -13.57 4.06
CA ALA A 89 -9.97 -14.01 5.19
C ALA A 89 -9.94 -12.97 6.32
N LEU A 90 -9.70 -11.70 5.99
CA LEU A 90 -9.68 -10.60 6.96
C LEU A 90 -11.06 -10.36 7.58
N ALA A 91 -12.12 -10.32 6.76
CA ALA A 91 -13.48 -10.10 7.26
C ALA A 91 -13.89 -11.19 8.27
N GLY A 92 -13.72 -12.48 7.93
CA GLY A 92 -14.08 -13.57 8.83
C GLY A 92 -13.20 -13.64 10.10
N ALA A 93 -11.92 -13.31 9.97
CA ALA A 93 -10.96 -13.34 11.08
C ALA A 93 -11.25 -12.26 12.13
N PHE A 94 -11.53 -11.03 11.69
CA PHE A 94 -11.77 -9.91 12.60
C PHE A 94 -13.22 -9.80 13.05
N GLU A 95 -14.21 -10.30 12.30
CA GLU A 95 -15.60 -10.41 12.79
C GLU A 95 -15.72 -11.37 13.97
N THR A 96 -15.00 -12.50 13.93
CA THR A 96 -14.99 -13.48 15.03
C THR A 96 -14.33 -12.91 16.31
N GLY A 97 -13.27 -12.11 16.15
CA GLY A 97 -12.60 -11.43 17.27
C GLY A 97 -13.42 -10.27 17.87
N MET A 98 -14.13 -9.50 17.02
CA MET A 98 -14.95 -8.37 17.46
C MET A 98 -16.24 -8.84 18.17
N ALA A 99 -16.83 -9.95 17.73
CA ALA A 99 -18.01 -10.54 18.37
C ALA A 99 -17.72 -11.07 19.79
N ALA A 100 -16.48 -11.52 20.05
CA ALA A 100 -16.06 -11.93 21.40
C ALA A 100 -15.85 -10.75 22.36
N ALA A 101 -15.65 -9.53 21.85
CA ALA A 101 -15.51 -8.31 22.65
C ALA A 101 -16.85 -7.59 22.92
N ALA A 102 -17.92 -7.96 22.20
CA ALA A 102 -19.24 -7.35 22.34
C ALA A 102 -20.11 -8.14 23.35
N GLY A 103 -19.96 -7.81 24.64
CA GLY A 103 -20.97 -8.17 25.64
C GLY A 103 -22.35 -7.56 25.31
N PRO A 104 -23.46 -8.14 25.79
CA PRO A 104 -24.80 -7.75 25.39
C PRO A 104 -25.20 -6.43 26.06
N ASN A 105 -25.08 -5.32 25.35
CA ASN A 105 -25.82 -4.09 25.68
C ASN A 105 -26.43 -3.49 24.41
N ALA A 106 -27.70 -3.84 24.22
CA ALA A 106 -28.61 -3.19 23.29
C ALA A 106 -28.94 -1.79 23.80
N ASN A 107 -28.65 -0.75 22.99
CA ASN A 107 -29.55 0.36 22.68
C ASN A 107 -28.78 1.49 21.97
N SER A 108 -28.99 1.64 20.67
CA SER A 108 -28.89 2.91 19.98
C SER A 108 -29.88 2.92 18.81
N PRO A 109 -30.70 3.97 18.65
CA PRO A 109 -31.68 4.04 17.56
C PRO A 109 -30.98 4.30 16.21
N PRO A 110 -31.57 3.89 15.08
CA PRO A 110 -30.94 4.06 13.77
C PRO A 110 -30.97 5.53 13.32
N PRO A 111 -29.89 6.07 12.72
CA PRO A 111 -29.95 7.40 12.15
C PRO A 111 -30.76 7.41 10.85
N SER A 112 -31.64 8.41 10.76
CA SER A 112 -32.62 8.62 9.71
C SER A 112 -32.01 8.99 8.35
N LEU A 113 -32.36 8.23 7.31
CA LEU A 113 -32.21 8.58 5.91
C LEU A 113 -33.25 9.65 5.49
N TRP A 114 -33.06 10.92 5.84
CA TRP A 114 -33.71 12.01 5.09
C TRP A 114 -33.24 13.40 5.56
N ARG A 115 -32.22 13.96 4.91
CA ARG A 115 -32.20 15.39 4.59
C ARG A 115 -31.13 15.70 3.55
N ARG A 116 -31.62 15.83 2.30
CA ARG A 116 -31.36 16.91 1.31
C ARG A 116 -29.91 17.44 1.28
N GLY A 117 -29.13 17.42 0.22
CA GLY A 117 -29.33 17.17 -1.20
C GLY A 117 -28.25 17.98 -1.96
N VAL A 118 -27.38 17.30 -2.72
CA VAL A 118 -26.60 17.69 -3.94
C VAL A 118 -25.78 19.01 -3.91
N PRO A 119 -24.50 19.11 -4.40
CA PRO A 119 -23.77 18.22 -5.33
C PRO A 119 -22.31 17.87 -4.91
N TRP A 120 -22.00 16.59 -4.81
CA TRP A 120 -20.62 16.09 -4.71
C TRP A 120 -19.88 16.13 -6.06
N VAL A 121 -20.59 16.43 -7.17
CA VAL A 121 -20.01 16.50 -8.51
C VAL A 121 -19.04 17.68 -8.69
N ALA A 122 -19.17 18.76 -7.90
CA ALA A 122 -18.22 19.87 -7.92
C ALA A 122 -16.92 19.59 -7.14
N ALA A 123 -16.97 18.71 -6.14
CA ALA A 123 -15.81 18.38 -5.30
C ALA A 123 -14.81 17.46 -6.01
N VAL A 124 -15.28 16.62 -6.93
CA VAL A 124 -14.42 15.73 -7.74
C VAL A 124 -13.59 16.53 -8.78
N ALA A 125 -14.07 17.68 -9.24
CA ALA A 125 -13.41 18.46 -10.29
C ALA A 125 -12.32 19.42 -9.79
N VAL A 126 -12.37 19.87 -8.52
CA VAL A 126 -11.43 20.89 -8.01
C VAL A 126 -10.18 20.27 -7.36
N ALA A 127 -10.20 18.98 -7.03
CA ALA A 127 -9.02 18.26 -6.53
C ALA A 127 -8.05 17.80 -7.64
N LEU A 128 -8.30 18.15 -8.91
CA LEU A 128 -7.35 17.98 -10.01
C LEU A 128 -6.38 19.17 -10.16
N GLY A 129 -6.46 20.18 -9.27
CA GLY A 129 -5.79 21.48 -9.43
C GLY A 129 -4.46 21.70 -8.70
N ALA A 130 -3.87 20.73 -7.99
CA ALA A 130 -2.57 20.95 -7.32
C ALA A 130 -1.65 19.71 -7.26
N ALA A 131 -1.87 18.69 -8.08
CA ALA A 131 -0.95 17.56 -8.26
C ALA A 131 0.14 17.84 -9.33
N GLY A 132 0.52 19.12 -9.47
CA GLY A 132 1.40 19.60 -10.55
C GLY A 132 2.63 20.39 -10.10
N ALA A 133 3.01 20.37 -8.82
CA ALA A 133 4.20 21.07 -8.31
C ALA A 133 5.36 20.12 -7.93
N THR A 134 5.38 18.90 -8.45
CA THR A 134 6.46 17.90 -8.27
C THR A 134 7.78 18.24 -8.99
N ASN A 135 8.10 19.53 -9.18
CA ASN A 135 9.29 19.99 -9.89
C ASN A 135 10.28 20.84 -9.06
N LEU A 136 10.16 20.90 -7.72
CA LEU A 136 11.06 21.73 -6.90
C LEU A 136 11.82 21.02 -5.77
N GLY A 137 11.75 19.68 -5.68
CA GLY A 137 12.55 18.93 -4.70
C GLY A 137 12.11 19.14 -3.24
N LEU A 138 10.86 19.55 -3.01
CA LEU A 138 10.24 19.51 -1.69
C LEU A 138 9.55 18.16 -1.49
N VAL A 139 9.82 17.52 -0.34
CA VAL A 139 8.98 16.41 0.14
C VAL A 139 7.66 17.03 0.61
N ASP A 140 6.55 16.62 0.02
CA ASP A 140 5.23 17.08 0.46
C ASP A 140 5.00 16.62 1.92
N ASP A 141 4.55 17.54 2.77
CA ASP A 141 4.14 17.22 4.15
C ASP A 141 2.80 16.48 4.14
N LEU A 142 2.86 15.19 3.76
CA LEU A 142 1.70 14.30 3.71
C LEU A 142 0.98 14.21 5.07
N ARG A 143 1.71 14.44 6.17
CA ARG A 143 1.15 14.43 7.53
C ARG A 143 0.26 15.65 7.76
N GLY A 144 0.75 16.85 7.44
CA GLY A 144 -0.04 18.08 7.52
C GLY A 144 -1.24 18.08 6.58
N ILE A 145 -1.09 17.52 5.38
CA ILE A 145 -2.21 17.36 4.43
C ILE A 145 -3.25 16.39 4.98
N GLY A 146 -2.82 15.23 5.51
CA GLY A 146 -3.73 14.27 6.13
C GLY A 146 -4.52 14.84 7.30
N GLU A 147 -3.87 15.63 8.17
CA GLU A 147 -4.51 16.28 9.31
C GLU A 147 -5.53 17.36 8.86
N ALA A 148 -5.18 18.14 7.83
CA ALA A 148 -6.06 19.12 7.22
C ALA A 148 -7.29 18.49 6.56
N CYS A 149 -7.13 17.34 5.92
CA CYS A 149 -8.22 16.54 5.33
C CYS A 149 -9.11 15.93 6.41
N HIS A 150 -8.53 15.37 7.47
CA HIS A 150 -9.26 14.82 8.61
C HIS A 150 -10.13 15.87 9.30
N THR A 151 -9.58 17.06 9.54
CA THR A 151 -10.31 18.19 10.16
C THR A 151 -11.51 18.64 9.32
N ARG A 152 -11.41 18.52 8.00
CA ARG A 152 -12.46 18.94 7.05
C ARG A 152 -13.37 17.79 6.61
N ASN A 153 -13.18 16.59 7.15
CA ASN A 153 -13.90 15.38 6.78
C ASN A 153 -13.84 15.10 5.25
N VAL A 154 -12.67 15.39 4.66
CA VAL A 154 -12.39 15.20 3.24
C VAL A 154 -11.58 13.92 3.05
N TRP A 155 -12.04 13.07 2.13
CA TRP A 155 -11.33 11.85 1.77
C TRP A 155 -9.94 12.18 1.21
N PHE A 156 -8.91 11.57 1.81
CA PHE A 156 -7.53 11.72 1.39
C PHE A 156 -7.02 10.37 0.89
N HIS A 157 -6.65 10.33 -0.39
CA HIS A 157 -6.12 9.16 -1.06
C HIS A 157 -4.83 9.55 -1.76
N VAL A 158 -3.78 8.74 -1.59
CA VAL A 158 -2.47 8.96 -2.19
C VAL A 158 -2.31 7.96 -3.33
N ASP A 159 -2.35 8.43 -4.57
CA ASP A 159 -2.03 7.59 -5.74
C ASP A 159 -0.52 7.51 -5.93
N GLY A 160 0.01 6.29 -5.88
CA GLY A 160 1.44 5.98 -5.98
C GLY A 160 2.02 6.10 -7.39
N ALA A 161 1.79 7.21 -8.11
CA ALA A 161 2.43 7.46 -9.40
C ALA A 161 3.88 7.99 -9.23
N TYR A 162 4.72 7.27 -8.48
CA TYR A 162 6.12 7.67 -8.20
C TYR A 162 7.11 7.37 -9.34
N GLY A 163 6.65 6.88 -10.49
CA GLY A 163 7.54 6.40 -11.57
C GLY A 163 7.87 7.41 -12.69
N GLY A 164 7.07 8.45 -12.89
CA GLY A 164 7.19 9.33 -14.07
C GLY A 164 8.38 10.27 -14.05
N ALA A 165 8.71 10.84 -12.88
CA ALA A 165 9.78 11.83 -12.75
C ALA A 165 11.19 11.23 -12.98
N ALA A 166 11.38 9.93 -12.74
CA ALA A 166 12.63 9.25 -13.01
C ALA A 166 13.01 9.25 -14.51
N LEU A 167 12.01 9.27 -15.42
CA LEU A 167 12.23 9.31 -16.87
C LEU A 167 12.63 10.70 -17.38
N ALA A 168 12.33 11.77 -16.62
CA ALA A 168 12.70 13.15 -16.95
C ALA A 168 13.97 13.63 -16.25
N ALA A 169 14.51 12.84 -15.30
CA ALA A 169 15.71 13.20 -14.57
C ALA A 169 16.93 13.28 -15.52
N PRO A 170 17.72 14.37 -15.50
CA PRO A 170 18.90 14.51 -16.36
C PRO A 170 19.97 13.44 -16.15
N SER A 171 19.98 12.76 -14.99
CA SER A 171 20.84 11.62 -14.68
C SER A 171 20.41 10.35 -15.41
N ALA A 172 19.10 10.10 -15.53
CA ALA A 172 18.55 8.98 -16.29
C ALA A 172 18.74 9.17 -17.80
N LEU A 173 18.61 10.41 -18.29
CA LEU A 173 18.88 10.76 -19.69
C LEU A 173 20.38 10.69 -20.04
N ARG A 174 21.28 11.06 -19.11
CA ARG A 174 22.74 10.93 -19.30
C ARG A 174 23.20 9.47 -19.35
N ALA A 175 22.71 8.64 -18.44
CA ALA A 175 23.01 7.20 -18.43
C ALA A 175 22.53 6.51 -19.73
N ALA A 176 21.37 6.91 -20.26
CA ALA A 176 20.85 6.39 -21.53
C ALA A 176 21.61 6.91 -22.77
N TRP A 177 22.24 8.10 -22.69
CA TRP A 177 23.03 8.69 -23.77
C TRP A 177 24.45 8.11 -23.83
N GLU A 178 25.11 7.95 -22.69
CA GLU A 178 26.46 7.37 -22.60
C GLU A 178 26.49 5.91 -23.06
N HIS A 179 25.46 5.13 -22.73
CA HIS A 179 25.34 3.73 -23.14
C HIS A 179 25.09 3.53 -24.65
N ARG A 180 24.69 4.58 -25.37
CA ARG A 180 24.42 4.56 -26.83
C ARG A 180 25.64 4.95 -27.67
N HIS A 181 26.66 5.57 -27.09
CA HIS A 181 27.82 6.11 -27.81
C HIS A 181 29.16 5.44 -27.41
N SER A 182 29.12 4.35 -26.64
CA SER A 182 30.31 3.59 -26.21
C SER A 182 30.50 2.25 -26.93
N THR A 183 29.95 2.09 -28.14
CA THR A 183 30.18 0.92 -29.02
C THR A 183 30.68 1.36 -30.37
#